data_AF-A0A6P0MCF2-F1
#
_entry.id   AF-A0A6P0MCF2-F1
#
_cell.length_a   1.000
_cell.length_b   1.000
_cell.length_c   1.000
_cell.angle_alpha   90.00
_cell.angle_beta   90.00
_cell.angle_gamma   90.00
#
_symmetry.space_group_name_H-M   'P 1'
#
loop_
_entity.id
_entity.type
_entity.pdbx_description
1 polymer ?
#
loop_
_entity_poly.entity_id
_entity_poly.type
_entity_poly.pdbx_seq_one_letter_code
_entity_poly.pdbx_strand_id
1 'polypeptide(L)' 'YDFSKGIQGKYAQRYREGSNIVKLDDDVAEMFPDQKSVNDALRALANIIRSHQHLAGAE' A
#
# COMPACT_ATOMS: atom_id res chain seq x y z
N TYR A 1 -17.00 29.18 -16.25
CA TYR A 1 -16.55 28.62 -14.96
C TYR A 1 -15.43 29.51 -14.46
N ASP A 2 -15.50 29.98 -13.20
CA ASP A 2 -14.56 30.96 -12.64
C ASP A 2 -13.66 30.31 -11.60
N PHE A 3 -12.36 30.21 -11.92
CA PHE A 3 -11.32 29.66 -11.05
C PHE A 3 -10.51 30.75 -10.32
N SER A 4 -10.91 32.02 -10.38
CA SER A 4 -10.20 33.17 -9.80
C SER A 4 -9.96 33.09 -8.28
N LYS A 5 -10.74 32.26 -7.57
CA LYS A 5 -10.57 31.99 -6.13
C LYS A 5 -9.77 30.72 -5.82
N GLY A 6 -9.25 30.04 -6.83
CA GLY A 6 -8.46 28.82 -6.68
C GLY A 6 -7.08 29.12 -6.07
N ILE A 7 -6.78 28.51 -4.93
CA ILE A 7 -5.46 28.62 -4.29
C ILE A 7 -4.60 27.44 -4.75
N GLN A 8 -3.55 27.73 -5.53
CA GLN A 8 -2.59 26.71 -5.97
C GLN A 8 -1.90 26.07 -4.76
N GLY A 9 -1.92 24.74 -4.70
CA GLY A 9 -1.23 24.00 -3.65
C GLY A 9 -1.92 23.95 -2.27
N LYS A 10 -3.20 24.36 -2.15
CA LYS A 10 -3.99 24.31 -0.90
C LYS A 10 -3.92 22.97 -0.15
N TYR A 11 -3.73 21.85 -0.87
CA TYR A 11 -3.59 20.50 -0.31
C TYR A 11 -2.22 19.87 -0.58
N ALA A 12 -1.30 20.56 -1.25
CA ALA A 12 0.00 20.02 -1.62
C ALA A 12 0.81 19.58 -0.39
N GLN A 13 0.65 20.27 0.74
CA GLN A 13 1.31 19.90 1.99
C GLN A 13 0.80 18.57 2.57
N ARG A 14 -0.51 18.30 2.50
CA ARG A 14 -1.11 17.03 2.96
C ARG A 14 -0.71 15.85 2.07
N TYR A 15 -0.48 16.08 0.78
CA TYR A 15 0.09 15.07 -0.11
C TYR A 15 1.57 14.80 0.18
N ARG A 16 2.33 15.82 0.62
CA ARG A 16 3.76 15.69 1.00
C ARG A 16 3.99 14.95 2.32
N GLU A 17 2.99 14.86 3.19
CA GLU A 17 3.04 14.02 4.40
C GLU A 17 3.12 12.52 4.08
N GLY A 18 3.06 12.14 2.80
CA GLY A 18 3.54 10.86 2.31
C GLY A 18 2.52 9.74 2.50
N SER A 19 1.50 9.72 1.65
CA SER A 19 0.81 8.45 1.40
C SER A 19 1.72 7.58 0.55
N ASN A 20 2.16 6.45 1.09
CA ASN A 20 2.97 5.49 0.35
C ASN A 20 2.02 4.70 -0.57
N ILE A 21 1.72 5.26 -1.74
CA ILE A 21 0.82 4.67 -2.72
C ILE A 21 1.63 3.72 -3.61
N VAL A 22 1.35 2.43 -3.48
CA VAL A 22 1.91 1.39 -4.34
C VAL A 22 0.86 1.01 -5.36
N LYS A 23 1.18 1.20 -6.65
CA LYS A 23 0.35 0.70 -7.74
C LYS A 23 0.63 -0.79 -7.90
N LEU A 24 -0.42 -1.60 -7.95
CA LEU A 24 -0.34 -3.01 -8.32
C LEU A 24 -0.35 -3.14 -9.83
N ASP A 25 0.28 -4.19 -10.34
CA ASP A 25 0.12 -4.60 -11.74
C ASP A 25 -1.33 -5.02 -11.99
N ASP A 26 -1.77 -4.90 -13.25
CA ASP A 26 -3.19 -5.04 -13.62
C ASP A 26 -3.70 -6.45 -13.32
N ASP A 27 -2.90 -7.48 -13.55
CA ASP A 27 -3.20 -8.87 -13.24
C ASP A 27 -3.35 -9.14 -11.73
N VAL A 28 -2.51 -8.50 -10.91
CA VAL A 28 -2.61 -8.58 -9.45
C VAL A 28 -3.84 -7.82 -8.96
N ALA A 29 -4.14 -6.65 -9.53
CA ALA A 29 -5.33 -5.88 -9.19
C ALA A 29 -6.63 -6.61 -9.54
N GLU A 30 -6.67 -7.37 -10.65
CA GLU A 30 -7.81 -8.22 -11.01
C GLU A 30 -8.08 -9.33 -9.99
N MET A 31 -7.04 -9.85 -9.35
CA MET A 31 -7.14 -10.92 -8.36
C MET A 31 -7.65 -10.45 -6.99
N PHE A 32 -7.48 -9.17 -6.65
CA PHE A 32 -7.82 -8.61 -5.35
C PHE A 32 -8.89 -7.51 -5.44
N PRO A 33 -10.10 -7.72 -4.91
CA PRO A 33 -11.20 -6.77 -5.04
C PRO A 33 -11.01 -5.48 -4.23
N ASP A 34 -10.15 -5.49 -3.19
CA ASP A 34 -9.91 -4.33 -2.34
C ASP A 34 -8.54 -4.35 -1.64
N GLN A 35 -8.14 -3.20 -1.07
CA GLN A 35 -6.89 -3.06 -0.33
C GLN A 35 -6.81 -3.96 0.91
N LYS A 36 -7.93 -4.30 1.55
CA LYS A 36 -7.94 -5.14 2.74
C LYS A 36 -7.48 -6.56 2.38
N SER A 37 -8.00 -7.11 1.29
CA SER A 37 -7.66 -8.44 0.78
C SER A 37 -6.17 -8.56 0.43
N VAL A 38 -5.59 -7.55 -0.23
CA VAL A 38 -4.15 -7.48 -0.52
C VAL A 38 -3.33 -7.48 0.77
N ASN A 39 -3.68 -6.61 1.72
CA ASN A 39 -2.92 -6.47 2.96
C ASN A 39 -2.98 -7.73 3.83
N ASP A 40 -4.13 -8.40 3.87
CA ASP A 40 -4.29 -9.63 4.65
C ASP A 40 -3.45 -10.78 4.05
N ALA A 41 -3.42 -10.90 2.71
CA ALA A 41 -2.56 -11.87 2.03
C ALA A 41 -1.07 -11.62 2.31
N LEU A 42 -0.61 -10.36 2.21
CA LEU A 42 0.78 -10.00 2.49
C LEU A 42 1.17 -10.24 3.96
N ARG A 43 0.25 -9.97 4.91
CA ARG A 43 0.48 -10.28 6.33
C ARG A 43 0.58 -11.78 6.59
N ALA A 44 -0.29 -12.58 5.98
CA ALA A 44 -0.22 -14.04 6.08
C ALA A 44 1.11 -14.57 5.55
N LEU A 45 1.54 -14.08 4.38
CA LEU A 45 2.86 -14.42 3.81
C LEU A 45 4.00 -14.00 4.74
N ALA A 46 3.96 -12.79 5.30
CA ALA A 46 4.98 -12.32 6.24
C ALA A 46 5.08 -13.19 7.49
N ASN A 47 3.95 -13.72 7.99
CA ASN A 47 3.94 -14.64 9.12
C ASN A 47 4.60 -15.98 8.76
N ILE A 48 4.29 -16.54 7.58
CA ILE A 48 4.92 -17.78 7.09
C ILE A 48 6.43 -17.59 6.98
N ILE A 49 6.89 -16.51 6.33
CA ILE A 49 8.32 -16.20 6.18
C ILE A 49 9.00 -16.09 7.55
N ARG A 50 8.39 -15.38 8.51
CA ARG A 50 8.93 -15.23 9.86
C ARG A 50 9.05 -16.57 10.59
N SER A 51 8.05 -17.43 10.47
CA SER A 51 8.07 -18.78 11.06
C SER A 51 9.19 -19.63 10.47
N HIS A 52 9.44 -19.55 9.15
CA HIS A 52 10.55 -20.27 8.51
C HIS A 52 11.92 -19.72 8.92
N GLN A 53 12.07 -18.40 9.10
CA GLN A 53 13.32 -17.81 9.59
C GLN A 53 13.67 -18.25 11.01
N HIS A 54 12.67 -18.46 11.87
CA HIS A 54 12.88 -18.98 13.22
C HIS A 54 13.35 -20.44 13.23
N LEU A 55 12.92 -21.25 12.24
CA LEU A 55 13.34 -22.64 12.10
C LEU A 55 14.78 -22.75 11.56
N ALA A 56 15.15 -21.88 10.61
CA ALA A 56 16.50 -21.86 10.03
C ALA A 56 17.59 -21.29 10.96
N GLY A 57 17.21 -20.59 12.04
CA GLY A 57 18.13 -20.07 13.05
C GLY A 57 18.32 -20.95 14.27
N ALA A 58 17.69 -22.13 14.30
CA ALA A 58 17.74 -23.09 15.42
C ALA A 58 18.60 -24.34 15.13
N GLU A 59 19.32 -24.36 14.01
CA GLU A 59 20.32 -25.38 13.64
C GLU A 59 21.76 -24.88 13.90
#